data_AF-A0A6N2KJU5-F1
#
_entry.id   AF-A0A6N2KJU5-F1
#
_cell.length_a   1.000
_cell.length_b   1.000
_cell.length_c   1.000
_cell.angle_alpha   90.00
_cell.angle_beta   90.00
_cell.angle_gamma   90.00
#
_symmetry.space_group_name_H-M   'P 1'
#
loop_
_entity.id
_entity.type
_entity.pdbx_description
1 polymer ?
#
loop_
_entity_poly.entity_id
_entity_poly.type
_entity_poly.pdbx_seq_one_letter_code
_entity_poly.pdbx_strand_id
1 'polypeptide(L)'
;MAASLSSSSFIHPQLRHIVSKMTLFDTLLYISWTSWGSGTDYQFFWDSRIWELEGICTSVTISCMYNAESADGGISCLLYRTADGNAITLVDDIIGSQGTFFVATCSCKFQDIWLLDPHPTVVANKLLARNKFIDNGKQFNMIACSWIQFMIHDWIDHMEDTQQVELQAPDKIADGCPLKSFKFYKTKRVSTGSAYMKTGSLNTRTPWWMKCDLWGMNEDG
;
A
#
# COMPACT_ATOMS: atom_id res chain seq x y z
N MET A 1 -36.19 -20.91 -2.10
CA MET A 1 -36.70 -19.86 -1.19
C MET A 1 -35.54 -18.95 -0.88
N ALA A 2 -35.58 -17.72 -1.40
CA ALA A 2 -34.52 -16.74 -1.27
C ALA A 2 -34.44 -16.27 0.19
N ALA A 3 -33.32 -16.54 0.85
CA ALA A 3 -33.00 -15.89 2.11
C ALA A 3 -32.58 -14.44 1.79
N SER A 4 -33.54 -13.56 1.54
CA SER A 4 -33.32 -12.11 1.67
C SER A 4 -33.25 -11.80 3.16
N LEU A 5 -32.18 -12.25 3.81
CA LEU A 5 -31.86 -11.82 5.16
C LEU A 5 -31.56 -10.33 5.09
N SER A 6 -32.30 -9.56 5.89
CA SER A 6 -32.21 -8.12 6.11
C SER A 6 -30.83 -7.70 6.68
N SER A 7 -29.73 -7.94 5.97
CA SER A 7 -28.38 -7.48 6.33
C SER A 7 -28.08 -6.07 5.82
N SER A 8 -28.92 -5.52 4.94
CA SER A 8 -28.67 -4.24 4.28
C SER A 8 -28.68 -3.04 5.24
N SER A 9 -29.32 -3.16 6.41
CA SER A 9 -29.36 -2.11 7.44
C SER A 9 -28.07 -1.99 8.25
N PHE A 10 -27.28 -3.07 8.38
CA PHE A 10 -26.05 -3.10 9.18
C PHE A 10 -24.78 -2.89 8.36
N ILE A 11 -24.88 -2.92 7.02
CA ILE A 11 -23.74 -2.72 6.11
C ILE A 11 -23.79 -1.32 5.51
N HIS A 12 -22.71 -0.56 5.70
CA HIS A 12 -22.56 0.77 5.12
C HIS A 12 -22.76 0.74 3.59
N PRO A 13 -23.54 1.66 2.99
CA PRO A 13 -23.89 1.61 1.56
C PRO A 13 -22.71 1.48 0.61
N GLN A 14 -21.57 2.12 0.92
CA GLN A 14 -20.37 2.08 0.09
C GLN A 14 -19.66 0.70 0.09
N LEU A 15 -19.89 -0.11 1.12
CA LEU A 15 -19.22 -1.41 1.29
C LEU A 15 -20.07 -2.57 0.77
N ARG A 16 -21.36 -2.33 0.48
CA ARG A 16 -22.30 -3.35 -0.02
C ARG A 16 -21.81 -4.07 -1.28
N HIS A 17 -21.16 -3.35 -2.19
CA HIS A 17 -20.60 -3.96 -3.40
C HIS A 17 -19.47 -4.96 -3.08
N ILE A 18 -18.61 -4.65 -2.09
CA ILE A 18 -17.53 -5.56 -1.68
C ILE A 18 -18.13 -6.76 -0.95
N VAL A 19 -19.04 -6.53 0.00
CA VAL A 19 -19.71 -7.59 0.75
C VAL A 19 -20.51 -8.53 -0.16
N SER A 20 -21.08 -8.03 -1.27
CA SER A 20 -21.79 -8.87 -2.24
C SER A 20 -20.89 -9.89 -2.95
N LYS A 21 -19.58 -9.70 -2.93
CA LYS A 21 -18.58 -10.63 -3.48
C LYS A 21 -18.04 -11.61 -2.44
N MET A 22 -18.39 -11.43 -1.17
CA MET A 22 -17.91 -12.27 -0.08
C MET A 22 -18.66 -13.60 -0.02
N THR A 23 -17.99 -14.63 0.49
CA THR A 23 -18.66 -15.88 0.85
C THR A 23 -19.66 -15.65 1.99
N LEU A 24 -20.59 -16.59 2.19
CA LEU A 24 -21.53 -16.51 3.32
C LEU A 24 -20.79 -16.44 4.66
N PHE A 25 -19.73 -17.23 4.82
CA PHE A 25 -18.93 -17.26 6.04
C PHE A 25 -18.22 -15.92 6.28
N ASP A 26 -17.57 -15.36 5.26
CA ASP A 26 -16.87 -14.07 5.37
C ASP A 26 -17.84 -12.92 5.62
N THR A 27 -19.03 -12.99 5.03
CA THR A 27 -20.10 -12.01 5.28
C THR A 27 -20.56 -12.04 6.73
N LEU A 28 -20.70 -13.23 7.33
CA LEU A 28 -21.07 -13.37 8.75
C LEU A 28 -19.96 -12.86 9.66
N LEU A 29 -18.70 -13.14 9.35
CA LEU A 29 -17.54 -12.61 10.08
C LEU A 29 -17.48 -11.08 10.00
N TYR A 30 -17.65 -10.52 8.79
CA TYR A 30 -17.68 -9.09 8.57
C TYR A 30 -18.81 -8.41 9.35
N ILE A 31 -20.03 -8.95 9.28
CA ILE A 31 -21.19 -8.41 10.00
C ILE A 31 -20.98 -8.53 11.52
N SER A 32 -20.44 -9.65 12.01
CA SER A 32 -20.12 -9.82 13.43
C SER A 32 -19.16 -8.73 13.91
N TRP A 33 -18.09 -8.49 13.14
CA TRP A 33 -17.10 -7.45 13.42
C TRP A 33 -17.70 -6.04 13.38
N THR A 34 -18.45 -5.67 12.33
CA THR A 34 -19.04 -4.34 12.21
C THR A 34 -20.18 -4.09 13.18
N SER A 35 -20.99 -5.11 13.50
CA SER A 35 -22.14 -4.97 14.39
C SER A 35 -21.71 -4.85 15.84
N TRP A 36 -20.68 -5.60 16.25
CA TRP A 36 -20.10 -5.46 17.60
C TRP A 36 -19.32 -4.16 17.78
N GLY A 37 -18.77 -3.59 16.70
CA GLY A 37 -18.20 -2.24 16.70
C GLY A 37 -19.24 -1.11 16.82
N SER A 38 -20.53 -1.35 16.57
CA SER A 38 -21.55 -0.27 16.52
C SER A 38 -22.30 -0.02 17.84
N GLY A 39 -21.99 -0.77 18.90
CA GLY A 39 -22.52 -0.55 20.25
C GLY A 39 -21.89 0.66 20.94
N THR A 40 -22.62 1.32 21.84
CA THR A 40 -22.28 2.59 22.50
C THR A 40 -21.01 2.60 23.38
N ASP A 41 -20.23 1.51 23.41
CA ASP A 41 -19.00 1.37 24.21
C ASP A 41 -17.78 1.02 23.33
N TYR A 42 -17.50 1.87 22.35
CA TYR A 42 -16.32 1.76 21.45
C TYR A 42 -14.99 1.68 22.20
N GLN A 43 -14.90 2.28 23.39
CA GLN A 43 -13.65 2.43 24.15
C GLN A 43 -13.39 1.26 25.13
N PHE A 44 -14.43 0.53 25.55
CA PHE A 44 -14.30 -0.44 26.65
C PHE A 44 -13.96 -1.86 26.17
N PHE A 45 -14.30 -2.20 24.92
CA PHE A 45 -14.22 -3.59 24.44
C PHE A 45 -12.94 -3.91 23.65
N TRP A 46 -12.43 -2.93 22.89
CA TRP A 46 -11.14 -3.08 22.21
C TRP A 46 -9.97 -3.20 23.21
N ASP A 47 -10.08 -2.79 24.47
CA ASP A 47 -9.01 -2.98 25.46
C ASP A 47 -8.87 -4.43 25.98
N SER A 48 -9.79 -5.34 25.62
CA SER A 48 -9.68 -6.76 26.00
C SER A 48 -8.83 -7.51 24.97
N ARG A 49 -7.55 -7.75 25.30
CA ARG A 49 -6.51 -8.39 24.45
C ARG A 49 -6.92 -9.62 23.62
N ILE A 50 -7.96 -10.36 24.02
CA ILE A 50 -8.47 -11.52 23.27
C ILE A 50 -9.27 -11.07 22.03
N TRP A 51 -10.14 -10.07 22.19
CA TRP A 51 -10.99 -9.58 21.10
C TRP A 51 -10.23 -8.72 20.09
N GLU A 52 -9.13 -8.07 20.50
CA GLU A 52 -8.20 -7.39 19.59
C GLU A 52 -7.56 -8.37 18.60
N LEU A 53 -7.05 -9.50 19.10
CA LEU A 53 -6.36 -10.49 18.26
C LEU A 53 -7.32 -11.17 17.30
N GLU A 54 -8.52 -11.55 17.74
CA GLU A 54 -9.53 -12.10 16.84
C GLU A 54 -9.95 -11.09 15.78
N GLY A 55 -10.19 -9.83 16.16
CA GLY A 55 -10.50 -8.74 15.23
C GLY A 55 -9.39 -8.48 14.20
N ILE A 56 -8.12 -8.52 14.63
CA ILE A 56 -6.96 -8.39 13.73
C ILE A 56 -6.90 -9.59 12.77
N CYS A 57 -7.03 -10.82 13.28
CA CYS A 57 -7.00 -12.03 12.45
C CYS A 57 -8.12 -12.02 11.40
N THR A 58 -9.34 -11.64 11.77
CA THR A 58 -10.46 -11.51 10.82
C THR A 58 -10.18 -10.43 9.78
N SER A 59 -9.64 -9.28 10.19
CA SER A 59 -9.30 -8.18 9.27
C SER A 59 -8.21 -8.57 8.28
N VAL A 60 -7.15 -9.25 8.75
CA VAL A 60 -6.07 -9.78 7.90
C VAL A 60 -6.61 -10.80 6.91
N THR A 61 -7.44 -11.74 7.38
CA THR A 61 -8.02 -12.79 6.51
C THR A 61 -8.87 -12.18 5.40
N ILE A 62 -9.77 -11.25 5.75
CA ILE A 62 -10.61 -10.54 4.76
C ILE A 62 -9.72 -9.74 3.79
N SER A 63 -8.69 -9.05 4.29
CA SER A 63 -7.79 -8.30 3.41
C SER A 63 -7.02 -9.20 2.45
N CYS A 64 -6.48 -10.32 2.91
CA CYS A 64 -5.75 -11.26 2.05
C CYS A 64 -6.64 -11.87 0.96
N MET A 65 -7.90 -12.18 1.28
CA MET A 65 -8.82 -12.83 0.34
C MET A 65 -9.40 -11.87 -0.71
N TYR A 66 -9.64 -10.61 -0.34
CA TYR A 66 -10.41 -9.69 -1.16
C TYR A 66 -9.63 -8.48 -1.69
N ASN A 67 -8.41 -8.24 -1.16
CA ASN A 67 -7.56 -7.12 -1.58
C ASN A 67 -6.23 -7.57 -2.21
N ALA A 68 -5.91 -8.87 -2.24
CA ALA A 68 -4.71 -9.36 -2.92
C ALA A 68 -5.04 -9.85 -4.35
N GLU A 69 -4.26 -9.42 -5.34
CA GLU A 69 -4.32 -9.93 -6.71
C GLU A 69 -3.17 -10.93 -6.94
N SER A 70 -3.46 -12.10 -7.52
CA SER A 70 -2.52 -13.20 -7.77
C SER A 70 -2.04 -13.22 -9.22
N ALA A 71 -0.80 -13.67 -9.44
CA ALA A 71 -0.27 -14.07 -10.75
C ALA A 71 0.03 -15.58 -10.75
N ASP A 72 -0.28 -16.26 -11.86
CA ASP A 72 -0.07 -17.71 -12.06
C ASP A 72 1.31 -18.01 -12.69
N GLY A 73 1.95 -19.13 -12.34
CA GLY A 73 3.18 -19.60 -12.99
C GLY A 73 3.62 -21.04 -12.63
N GLY A 74 4.77 -21.49 -13.16
CA GLY A 74 5.38 -22.82 -12.95
C GLY A 74 6.60 -22.93 -11.99
N ILE A 75 7.07 -24.16 -11.76
CA ILE A 75 7.92 -24.51 -10.61
C ILE A 75 9.44 -24.38 -10.85
N SER A 76 10.11 -23.52 -10.09
CA SER A 76 11.58 -23.45 -9.93
C SER A 76 11.95 -23.01 -8.50
N CYS A 77 12.97 -23.60 -7.86
CA CYS A 77 13.36 -23.26 -6.48
C CYS A 77 14.86 -23.34 -6.26
N LEU A 78 15.46 -22.30 -5.69
CA LEU A 78 16.84 -22.31 -5.19
C LEU A 78 16.86 -22.32 -3.65
N LEU A 79 17.82 -23.06 -3.07
CA LEU A 79 18.00 -23.21 -1.61
C LEU A 79 18.72 -22.01 -0.94
N TYR A 80 18.93 -20.93 -1.68
CA TYR A 80 19.58 -19.70 -1.21
C TYR A 80 18.93 -18.48 -1.87
N ARG A 81 19.11 -17.30 -1.26
CA ARG A 81 18.60 -16.03 -1.80
C ARG A 81 19.52 -15.53 -2.90
N THR A 82 18.97 -15.32 -4.08
CA THR A 82 19.65 -14.73 -5.24
C THR A 82 19.82 -13.22 -5.06
N ALA A 83 20.82 -12.64 -5.71
CA ALA A 83 21.12 -11.21 -5.59
C ALA A 83 19.99 -10.32 -6.13
N ASP A 84 19.31 -10.78 -7.18
CA ASP A 84 18.20 -10.12 -7.86
C ASP A 84 16.82 -10.52 -7.34
N GLY A 85 16.74 -11.42 -6.36
CA GLY A 85 15.49 -11.90 -5.77
C GLY A 85 14.67 -12.82 -6.68
N ASN A 86 15.27 -13.45 -7.70
CA ASN A 86 14.63 -14.47 -8.53
C ASN A 86 14.61 -15.88 -7.86
N ALA A 87 13.75 -16.77 -8.36
CA ALA A 87 13.70 -18.21 -8.06
C ALA A 87 13.49 -18.58 -6.58
N ILE A 88 12.80 -17.71 -5.84
CA ILE A 88 12.39 -17.96 -4.45
C ILE A 88 11.05 -18.67 -4.37
N THR A 89 10.13 -18.37 -5.29
CA THR A 89 8.80 -18.98 -5.28
C THR A 89 8.77 -20.21 -6.16
N LEU A 90 8.08 -21.25 -5.69
CA LEU A 90 7.83 -22.50 -6.41
C LEU A 90 6.86 -22.36 -7.58
N VAL A 91 6.40 -21.15 -7.88
CA VAL A 91 5.33 -20.91 -8.85
C VAL A 91 5.79 -19.89 -9.88
N ASP A 92 6.73 -19.02 -9.58
CA ASP A 92 7.26 -18.15 -10.61
C ASP A 92 8.65 -17.71 -10.18
N ASP A 93 9.63 -17.89 -11.06
CA ASP A 93 10.99 -17.50 -10.78
C ASP A 93 11.16 -15.98 -10.79
N ILE A 94 10.25 -15.23 -11.43
CA ILE A 94 10.30 -13.77 -11.42
C ILE A 94 9.50 -13.12 -10.28
N ILE A 95 8.73 -13.85 -9.46
CA ILE A 95 7.95 -13.20 -8.39
C ILE A 95 8.89 -12.58 -7.35
N GLY A 96 8.75 -11.26 -7.19
CA GLY A 96 9.45 -10.47 -6.19
C GLY A 96 10.93 -10.21 -6.50
N SER A 97 11.35 -10.42 -7.74
CA SER A 97 12.66 -9.99 -8.19
C SER A 97 12.73 -8.51 -8.51
N GLN A 98 13.94 -8.02 -8.72
CA GLN A 98 14.17 -6.65 -9.14
C GLN A 98 13.49 -6.37 -10.49
N GLY A 99 12.79 -5.24 -10.59
CA GLY A 99 12.14 -4.81 -11.83
C GLY A 99 10.74 -5.38 -12.05
N THR A 100 10.16 -6.07 -11.07
CA THR A 100 8.79 -6.60 -11.15
C THR A 100 7.73 -5.54 -10.84
N PHE A 101 6.49 -5.80 -11.22
CA PHE A 101 5.38 -4.90 -10.95
C PHE A 101 5.06 -4.76 -9.45
N PHE A 102 4.69 -3.55 -9.04
CA PHE A 102 3.96 -3.36 -7.78
C PHE A 102 2.55 -3.94 -7.88
N VAL A 103 2.15 -4.70 -6.85
CA VAL A 103 0.78 -5.19 -6.71
C VAL A 103 -0.08 -4.12 -6.06
N ALA A 104 -1.29 -3.92 -6.57
CA ALA A 104 -2.26 -2.99 -5.99
C ALA A 104 -3.18 -3.73 -5.01
N THR A 105 -3.35 -3.18 -3.80
CA THR A 105 -4.31 -3.70 -2.82
C THR A 105 -5.72 -3.14 -3.01
N CYS A 106 -5.84 -2.01 -3.71
CA CYS A 106 -7.09 -1.34 -4.01
C CYS A 106 -7.14 -1.02 -5.49
N SER A 107 -8.32 -1.13 -6.10
CA SER A 107 -8.50 -0.80 -7.51
C SER A 107 -8.11 0.66 -7.78
N CYS A 108 -7.18 0.86 -8.72
CA CYS A 108 -6.70 2.18 -9.09
C CYS A 108 -7.81 2.99 -9.81
N LYS A 109 -8.46 3.90 -9.09
CA LYS A 109 -9.35 4.93 -9.68
C LYS A 109 -8.57 6.23 -9.88
N PHE A 110 -7.52 6.17 -10.69
CA PHE A 110 -6.69 7.34 -10.95
C PHE A 110 -7.11 8.00 -12.27
N GLN A 111 -7.33 9.32 -12.23
CA GLN A 111 -7.49 10.15 -13.42
C GLN A 111 -6.47 11.28 -13.37
N ASP A 112 -5.71 11.46 -14.46
CA ASP A 112 -4.65 12.47 -14.56
C ASP A 112 -5.17 13.90 -14.30
N ILE A 113 -6.48 14.12 -14.51
CA ILE A 113 -7.17 15.41 -14.35
C ILE A 113 -7.08 15.94 -12.92
N TRP A 114 -6.95 15.07 -11.92
CA TRP A 114 -6.95 15.47 -10.50
C TRP A 114 -5.55 15.62 -9.89
N LEU A 115 -4.48 15.47 -10.68
CA LEU A 115 -3.11 15.48 -10.15
C LEU A 115 -2.74 16.81 -9.46
N LEU A 116 -3.32 17.93 -9.91
CA LEU A 116 -3.06 19.27 -9.39
C LEU A 116 -4.25 19.88 -8.63
N ASP A 117 -5.27 19.08 -8.29
CA ASP A 117 -6.47 19.57 -7.61
C ASP A 117 -6.77 18.74 -6.33
N PRO A 118 -6.54 19.29 -5.12
CA PRO A 118 -5.91 20.58 -4.85
C PRO A 118 -4.41 20.59 -5.20
N HIS A 119 -3.86 21.77 -5.49
CA HIS A 119 -2.46 21.89 -5.90
C HIS A 119 -1.51 21.34 -4.81
N PRO A 120 -0.56 20.43 -5.13
CA PRO A 120 0.27 19.74 -4.13
C PRO A 120 1.03 20.69 -3.21
N THR A 121 1.52 21.81 -3.74
CA THR A 121 2.19 22.85 -2.95
C THR A 121 1.29 23.50 -1.90
N VAL A 122 -0.02 23.62 -2.16
CA VAL A 122 -1.00 24.11 -1.17
C VAL A 122 -1.10 23.13 -0.02
N VAL A 123 -1.19 21.83 -0.32
CA VAL A 123 -1.25 20.75 0.67
C VAL A 123 0.03 20.71 1.49
N ALA A 124 1.19 20.75 0.84
CA ALA A 124 2.49 20.72 1.50
C ALA A 124 2.66 21.91 2.46
N ASN A 125 2.33 23.13 2.04
CA ASN A 125 2.48 24.31 2.88
C ASN A 125 1.44 24.35 4.03
N LYS A 126 0.17 24.06 3.74
CA LYS A 126 -0.89 24.20 4.75
C LYS A 126 -0.98 23.04 5.73
N LEU A 127 -0.68 21.82 5.31
CA LEU A 127 -0.95 20.60 6.10
C LEU A 127 0.32 19.84 6.52
N LEU A 128 1.41 19.92 5.74
CA LEU A 128 2.62 19.13 6.00
C LEU A 128 3.80 19.95 6.56
N ALA A 129 3.82 21.26 6.31
CA ALA A 129 4.86 22.13 6.82
C ALA A 129 4.87 22.08 8.35
N ARG A 130 6.04 21.77 8.91
CA ARG A 130 6.21 21.63 10.35
C ARG A 130 6.17 23.01 11.01
N ASN A 131 5.09 23.31 11.71
CA ASN A 131 4.95 24.54 12.50
C ASN A 131 5.52 24.37 13.92
N LYS A 132 5.12 23.28 14.61
CA LYS A 132 5.60 22.90 15.93
C LYS A 132 6.14 21.49 15.87
N PHE A 133 7.29 21.26 16.50
CA PHE A 133 7.81 19.90 16.66
C PHE A 133 6.95 19.14 17.67
N ILE A 134 6.45 17.98 17.25
CA ILE A 134 5.72 17.02 18.07
C ILE A 134 6.53 15.72 18.02
N ASP A 135 6.89 15.21 19.19
CA ASP A 135 7.62 13.95 19.33
C ASP A 135 6.73 12.80 19.80
N ASN A 136 7.30 11.61 19.87
CA ASN A 136 6.66 10.40 20.36
C ASN A 136 7.04 10.10 21.83
N GLY A 137 7.44 11.12 22.60
CA GLY A 137 7.93 10.98 23.96
C GLY A 137 9.04 9.94 24.09
N LYS A 138 8.83 8.93 24.95
CA LYS A 138 9.77 7.82 25.17
C LYS A 138 9.45 6.57 24.34
N GLN A 139 8.35 6.56 23.57
CA GLN A 139 7.87 5.38 22.87
C GLN A 139 8.70 5.04 21.65
N PHE A 140 9.17 6.05 20.91
CA PHE A 140 9.84 5.85 19.63
C PHE A 140 11.03 6.81 19.46
N ASN A 141 12.22 6.24 19.36
CA ASN A 141 13.46 7.00 19.29
C ASN A 141 13.97 7.15 17.84
N MET A 142 15.06 7.90 17.66
CA MET A 142 15.66 8.13 16.35
C MET A 142 16.25 6.87 15.70
N ILE A 143 16.71 5.90 16.51
CA ILE A 143 17.21 4.62 15.96
C ILE A 143 16.07 3.87 15.26
N ALA A 144 14.89 3.84 15.87
CA ALA A 144 13.70 3.23 15.27
C ALA A 144 13.25 3.96 14.00
N CYS A 145 13.40 5.31 13.97
CA CYS A 145 13.14 6.10 12.76
C CYS A 145 14.14 5.79 11.64
N SER A 146 15.44 5.68 11.94
CA SER A 146 16.45 5.27 10.96
C SER A 146 16.23 3.83 10.49
N TRP A 147 15.79 2.93 11.38
CA TRP A 147 15.53 1.53 11.04
C TRP A 147 14.41 1.39 10.01
N ILE A 148 13.30 2.12 10.13
CA ILE A 148 12.22 2.02 9.14
C ILE A 148 12.65 2.56 7.77
N GLN A 149 13.49 3.59 7.73
CA GLN A 149 14.08 4.05 6.47
C GLN A 149 15.02 3.01 5.87
N PHE A 150 15.84 2.35 6.70
CA PHE A 150 16.69 1.24 6.29
C PHE A 150 15.87 0.05 5.75
N MET A 151 14.69 -0.23 6.30
CA MET A 151 13.77 -1.23 5.73
C MET A 151 13.18 -0.79 4.38
N ILE A 152 12.81 0.49 4.23
CA ILE A 152 12.33 1.02 2.93
C ILE A 152 13.42 0.88 1.86
N HIS A 153 14.70 1.06 2.24
CA HIS A 153 15.85 0.84 1.37
C HIS A 153 16.02 -0.61 0.91
N ASP A 154 15.52 -1.57 1.69
CA ASP A 154 15.48 -2.97 1.32
C ASP A 154 14.31 -3.26 0.37
N TRP A 155 13.11 -2.73 0.67
CA TRP A 155 11.88 -3.24 0.06
C TRP A 155 11.45 -2.55 -1.24
N ILE A 156 11.49 -1.22 -1.29
CA ILE A 156 10.71 -0.49 -2.30
C ILE A 156 11.44 0.73 -2.85
N ASP A 157 11.43 0.86 -4.17
CA ASP A 157 11.76 2.08 -4.89
C ASP A 157 11.09 2.05 -6.27
N HIS A 158 10.57 3.18 -6.73
CA HIS A 158 9.81 3.24 -7.99
C HIS A 158 10.74 3.52 -9.16
N MET A 159 10.60 2.75 -10.25
CA MET A 159 11.34 3.04 -11.48
C MET A 159 10.94 4.40 -12.04
N GLU A 160 11.92 5.29 -12.19
CA GLU A 160 11.77 6.58 -12.83
C GLU A 160 11.79 6.44 -14.36
N ASP A 161 11.05 7.33 -15.02
CA ASP A 161 11.12 7.54 -16.45
C ASP A 161 12.21 8.56 -16.79
N THR A 162 12.57 8.66 -18.06
CA THR A 162 13.53 9.64 -18.56
C THR A 162 12.92 11.04 -18.70
N GLN A 163 11.59 11.15 -18.72
CA GLN A 163 10.90 12.43 -18.85
C GLN A 163 10.85 13.18 -17.52
N GLN A 164 11.40 14.39 -17.51
CA GLN A 164 11.23 15.34 -16.41
C GLN A 164 9.94 16.14 -16.54
N VAL A 165 9.34 16.45 -15.39
CA VAL A 165 8.24 17.41 -15.23
C VAL A 165 8.62 18.47 -14.22
N GLU A 166 8.04 19.65 -14.37
CA GLU A 166 8.22 20.77 -13.45
C GLU A 166 6.93 21.01 -12.68
N LEU A 167 7.04 21.14 -11.36
CA LEU A 167 5.96 21.63 -10.51
C LEU A 167 6.30 23.04 -10.06
N GLN A 168 5.45 23.99 -10.44
CA GLN A 168 5.59 25.39 -10.05
C GLN A 168 4.59 25.72 -8.94
N ALA A 169 5.06 26.38 -7.88
CA ALA A 169 4.21 26.87 -6.81
C ALA A 169 3.29 27.98 -7.33
N PRO A 170 1.98 27.96 -7.03
CA PRO A 170 1.08 29.06 -7.37
C PRO A 170 1.50 30.36 -6.67
N ASP A 171 1.41 31.49 -7.37
CA ASP A 171 1.89 32.80 -6.88
C ASP A 171 1.39 33.16 -5.48
N LYS A 172 0.15 32.80 -5.15
CA LYS A 172 -0.48 33.05 -3.84
C LYS A 172 0.25 32.39 -2.66
N ILE A 173 1.04 31.35 -2.89
CA ILE A 173 1.68 30.53 -1.85
C ILE A 173 3.20 30.45 -2.07
N ALA A 174 3.71 30.88 -3.23
CA ALA A 174 5.10 30.81 -3.63
C ALA A 174 6.06 31.44 -2.59
N ASP A 175 5.65 32.52 -1.92
CA ASP A 175 6.48 33.19 -0.89
C ASP A 175 6.68 32.35 0.38
N GLY A 176 5.76 31.42 0.67
CA GLY A 176 5.86 30.50 1.81
C GLY A 176 6.57 29.19 1.47
N CYS A 177 7.02 28.99 0.24
CA CYS A 177 7.66 27.76 -0.21
C CYS A 177 9.18 27.93 -0.33
N PRO A 178 10.00 27.00 0.20
CA PRO A 178 11.44 27.04 0.04
C PRO A 178 11.90 27.00 -1.43
N LEU A 179 11.15 26.29 -2.27
CA LEU A 179 11.37 26.18 -3.71
C LEU A 179 10.14 26.71 -4.45
N LYS A 180 10.36 27.67 -5.36
CA LYS A 180 9.29 28.26 -6.20
C LYS A 180 8.89 27.35 -7.35
N SER A 181 9.84 26.59 -7.87
CA SER A 181 9.59 25.45 -8.74
C SER A 181 10.66 24.39 -8.53
N PHE A 182 10.36 23.15 -8.89
CA PHE A 182 11.34 22.06 -8.91
C PHE A 182 10.98 21.06 -10.00
N LYS A 183 12.01 20.37 -10.50
CA LYS A 183 11.89 19.34 -11.53
C LYS A 183 12.13 17.96 -10.94
N PHE A 184 11.42 16.97 -11.43
CA PHE A 184 11.55 15.58 -11.05
C PHE A 184 11.16 14.66 -12.20
N TYR A 185 11.60 13.40 -12.14
CA TYR A 185 11.26 12.40 -13.14
C TYR A 185 9.86 11.83 -12.90
N LYS A 186 9.13 11.54 -13.98
CA LYS A 186 7.86 10.82 -13.87
C LYS A 186 8.13 9.39 -13.41
N THR A 187 7.17 8.79 -12.71
CA THR A 187 7.17 7.33 -12.51
C THR A 187 6.96 6.62 -13.85
N LYS A 188 7.82 5.65 -14.17
CA LYS A 188 7.72 4.87 -15.40
C LYS A 188 6.48 3.98 -15.37
N ARG A 189 5.58 4.19 -16.33
CA ARG A 189 4.39 3.34 -16.51
C ARG A 189 4.66 2.30 -17.59
N VAL A 190 4.50 1.04 -17.23
CA VAL A 190 4.70 -0.11 -18.13
C VAL A 190 3.35 -0.79 -18.37
N SER A 191 3.07 -1.15 -19.62
CA SER A 191 1.86 -1.91 -19.93
C SER A 191 1.98 -3.33 -19.38
N THR A 192 0.94 -3.78 -18.69
CA THR A 192 0.89 -5.10 -18.04
C THR A 192 0.33 -6.18 -18.97
N GLY A 193 -0.30 -5.80 -20.09
CA GLY A 193 -1.08 -6.71 -20.94
C GLY A 193 -2.38 -7.24 -20.30
N SER A 194 -2.73 -6.83 -19.08
CA SER A 194 -3.93 -7.28 -18.37
C SER A 194 -5.18 -6.49 -18.76
N ALA A 195 -6.33 -7.17 -18.81
CA ALA A 195 -7.63 -6.55 -19.06
C ALA A 195 -8.12 -5.68 -17.90
N TYR A 196 -7.68 -5.99 -16.66
CA TYR A 196 -8.13 -5.32 -15.45
C TYR A 196 -7.28 -4.10 -15.11
N MET A 197 -5.96 -4.26 -15.10
CA MET A 197 -5.00 -3.23 -14.74
C MET A 197 -4.07 -2.99 -15.92
N LYS A 198 -4.38 -2.05 -16.82
CA LYS A 198 -3.68 -1.87 -18.11
C LYS A 198 -2.23 -1.40 -18.01
N THR A 199 -1.89 -0.75 -16.91
CA THR A 199 -0.57 -0.16 -16.66
C THR A 199 -0.17 -0.39 -15.20
N GLY A 200 1.11 -0.65 -14.97
CA GLY A 200 1.69 -0.79 -13.64
C GLY A 200 3.03 -0.04 -13.52
N SER A 201 3.49 0.10 -12.28
CA SER A 201 4.81 0.63 -11.94
C SER A 201 5.74 -0.52 -11.58
N LEU A 202 7.04 -0.36 -11.86
CA LEU A 202 8.05 -1.36 -11.52
C LEU A 202 8.78 -0.98 -10.24
N ASN A 203 9.12 -1.98 -9.42
CA ASN A 203 10.00 -1.83 -8.27
C ASN A 203 11.46 -1.97 -8.73
N THR A 204 12.32 -0.99 -8.48
CA THR A 204 13.76 -1.08 -8.77
C THR A 204 14.54 -1.85 -7.71
N ARG A 205 13.87 -2.29 -6.64
CA ARG A 205 14.39 -3.14 -5.57
C ARG A 205 13.67 -4.48 -5.54
N THR A 206 14.19 -5.42 -4.77
CA THR A 206 13.50 -6.67 -4.46
C THR A 206 12.50 -6.44 -3.31
N PRO A 207 11.19 -6.68 -3.48
CA PRO A 207 10.23 -6.58 -2.37
C PRO A 207 10.43 -7.62 -1.26
N TRP A 208 11.27 -8.63 -1.48
CA TRP A 208 11.60 -9.60 -0.46
C TRP A 208 12.40 -8.96 0.68
N TRP A 209 12.13 -9.42 1.91
CA TRP A 209 12.95 -9.03 3.05
C TRP A 209 14.29 -9.76 3.01
N MET A 210 15.25 -9.21 2.27
CA MET A 210 16.52 -9.85 1.89
C MET A 210 17.76 -9.12 2.38
N LYS A 211 17.59 -7.92 2.97
CA LYS A 211 18.70 -7.08 3.40
C LYS A 211 19.59 -6.65 2.22
N CYS A 212 18.99 -6.42 1.06
CA CYS A 212 19.65 -5.98 -0.17
C CYS A 212 20.34 -4.62 0.00
N ASP A 213 19.92 -3.79 0.95
CA ASP A 213 20.65 -2.55 1.30
C ASP A 213 22.08 -2.84 1.82
N LEU A 214 22.40 -4.07 2.23
CA LEU A 214 23.77 -4.48 2.56
C LEU A 214 24.50 -5.25 1.46
N TRP A 215 23.78 -6.00 0.63
CA TRP A 215 24.39 -6.98 -0.28
C TRP A 215 24.37 -6.54 -1.75
N GLY A 216 23.68 -5.44 -2.08
CA GLY A 216 23.40 -5.07 -3.47
C GLY A 216 22.10 -5.70 -3.97
N MET A 217 21.63 -5.21 -5.12
CA MET A 217 20.35 -5.61 -5.73
C MET A 217 20.56 -6.53 -6.94
N ASN A 218 21.81 -6.74 -7.37
CA ASN A 218 22.21 -7.61 -8.46
C ASN A 218 23.69 -8.04 -8.27
N GLU A 219 24.23 -8.83 -9.20
CA GLU A 219 25.62 -9.31 -9.13
C GLU A 219 26.67 -8.20 -9.30
N ASP A 220 26.27 -7.03 -9.81
CA ASP A 220 27.16 -5.89 -10.07
C ASP A 220 27.33 -4.97 -8.85
N GLY A 221 26.52 -5.15 -7.78
CA GLY A 221 26.57 -4.39 -6.53
C GLY A 221 25.50 -3.31 -6.41
#